data_AF-L0TGF0-F1
#
_entry.id   AF-L0TGF0-F1
#
_cell.length_a   1.000
_cell.length_b   1.000
_cell.length_c   1.000
_cell.angle_alpha   90.00
_cell.angle_beta   90.00
_cell.angle_gamma   90.00
#
_symmetry.space_group_name_H-M   'P 1'
#
loop_
_entity.id
_entity.type
_entity.pdbx_description
1 polymer ?
#
loop_
_entity_poly.entity_id
_entity_poly.type
_entity_poly.pdbx_seq_one_letter_code
_entity_poly.pdbx_strand_id
1 'polypeptide(L)'
;MPCCGSLTRAPIGLCGRRTSWPRLGEPWSTASTSAPNGLTTAFAFGYNDLIAAMNNHYKDRHVLAAAVRERAEVIVTTNLKHFPDDALKPYQIKALHPDDFLLDQLDLYEEATKAVILGMVDAYIDPPFTPHSLLDALGEQVPQFAAKARRLFPSGSPFGLGVLLPFDQ
;
A
#
# COMPACT_ATOMS: atom_id res chain seq x y z
N MET A 1 10.14 -4.06 -55.36
CA MET A 1 9.95 -3.56 -53.98
C MET A 1 10.09 -4.73 -53.02
N PRO A 2 11.19 -4.90 -52.28
CA PRO A 2 11.22 -5.85 -51.17
C PRO A 2 10.89 -5.11 -49.87
N CYS A 3 9.75 -5.42 -49.27
CA CYS A 3 9.50 -5.04 -47.89
C CYS A 3 10.34 -5.95 -46.99
N CYS A 4 11.44 -5.38 -46.49
CA CYS A 4 12.22 -5.79 -45.33
C CYS A 4 11.28 -6.34 -44.23
N GLY A 5 11.42 -7.55 -43.71
CA GLY A 5 12.63 -8.09 -43.09
C GLY A 5 12.47 -7.99 -41.57
N SER A 6 12.06 -9.10 -40.95
CA SER A 6 12.24 -9.43 -39.52
C SER A 6 11.74 -8.43 -38.46
N LEU A 7 10.43 -8.52 -38.15
CA LEU A 7 9.88 -8.20 -36.82
C LEU A 7 9.31 -9.48 -36.22
N THR A 8 10.18 -10.34 -35.71
CA THR A 8 9.81 -11.56 -34.97
C THR A 8 10.58 -11.62 -33.67
N ARG A 9 10.12 -10.86 -32.67
CA ARG A 9 10.11 -11.25 -31.25
C ARG A 9 9.34 -10.19 -30.45
N ALA A 10 8.01 -10.28 -30.48
CA ALA A 10 7.23 -9.80 -29.36
C ALA A 10 7.49 -10.79 -28.19
N PRO A 11 8.07 -10.39 -27.05
CA PRO A 11 7.97 -11.19 -25.86
C PRO A 11 6.51 -11.18 -25.41
N ILE A 12 5.85 -12.30 -25.71
CA ILE A 12 4.82 -13.01 -24.95
C ILE A 12 4.28 -12.23 -23.74
N GLY A 13 2.96 -12.00 -23.81
CA GLY A 13 2.21 -11.22 -22.85
C GLY A 13 2.31 -11.71 -21.40
N LEU A 14 2.45 -10.73 -20.51
CA LEU A 14 1.98 -10.78 -19.13
C LEU A 14 1.08 -9.56 -18.82
N CYS A 15 0.35 -9.08 -19.83
CA CYS A 15 -0.75 -8.11 -19.70
C CYS A 15 -2.01 -8.77 -19.05
N GLY A 16 -1.80 -9.68 -18.10
CA GLY A 16 -2.81 -10.62 -17.65
C GLY A 16 -2.53 -11.29 -16.32
N ARG A 17 -1.73 -10.69 -15.41
CA ARG A 17 -1.80 -11.06 -13.98
C ARG A 17 -3.12 -10.55 -13.41
N ARG A 18 -4.17 -11.27 -13.80
CA ARG A 18 -5.41 -11.48 -13.04
C ARG A 18 -4.97 -11.85 -11.65
N THR A 19 -4.93 -10.85 -10.79
CA THR A 19 -4.91 -11.04 -9.35
C THR A 19 -5.96 -12.09 -9.05
N SER A 20 -5.53 -13.21 -8.48
CA SER A 20 -6.42 -14.25 -7.97
C SER A 20 -7.14 -13.72 -6.74
N TRP A 21 -7.94 -12.68 -6.91
CA TRP A 21 -8.97 -12.39 -5.95
C TRP A 21 -9.96 -13.54 -6.05
N PRO A 22 -10.32 -14.18 -4.92
CA PRO A 22 -11.47 -15.06 -4.91
C PRO A 22 -12.67 -14.32 -5.49
N ARG A 23 -13.53 -15.02 -6.24
CA ARG A 23 -14.80 -14.43 -6.70
C ARG A 23 -15.59 -13.97 -5.49
N LEU A 24 -16.26 -12.81 -5.60
CA LEU A 24 -17.20 -12.33 -4.59
C LEU A 24 -18.14 -13.48 -4.19
N GLY A 25 -17.95 -14.04 -3.00
CA GLY A 25 -18.70 -15.20 -2.49
C GLY A 25 -17.89 -16.41 -2.00
N GLU A 26 -16.57 -16.49 -2.23
CA GLU A 26 -15.76 -17.57 -1.62
C GLU A 26 -15.40 -17.25 -0.15
N PRO A 27 -15.38 -18.24 0.76
CA PRO A 27 -15.06 -18.01 2.17
C PRO A 27 -13.60 -17.57 2.35
N TRP A 28 -13.40 -16.49 3.13
CA TRP A 28 -12.12 -15.81 3.33
C TRP A 28 -11.08 -16.64 4.13
N SER A 29 -11.38 -17.89 4.49
CA SER A 29 -10.53 -18.73 5.33
C SER A 29 -9.40 -19.45 4.60
N THR A 30 -9.38 -19.50 3.26
CA THR A 30 -8.41 -20.32 2.50
C THR A 30 -7.30 -19.52 1.79
N ALA A 31 -7.23 -18.21 1.98
CA ALA A 31 -6.27 -17.37 1.25
C ALA A 31 -4.96 -17.12 2.01
N SER A 32 -4.30 -18.14 2.58
CA SER A 32 -2.89 -17.99 3.00
C SER A 32 -1.96 -18.06 1.78
N THR A 33 -2.15 -17.16 0.83
CA THR A 33 -1.22 -16.98 -0.29
C THR A 33 -0.33 -15.81 0.07
N SER A 34 0.98 -16.06 0.20
CA SER A 34 2.00 -15.00 0.16
C SER A 34 1.71 -14.15 -1.05
N ALA A 35 1.41 -12.86 -0.89
CA ALA A 35 1.13 -12.04 -2.04
C ALA A 35 2.36 -12.10 -2.98
N PRO A 36 2.18 -12.26 -4.30
CA PRO A 36 3.28 -12.50 -5.24
C PRO A 36 4.27 -11.31 -5.38
N ASN A 37 4.12 -10.27 -4.56
CA ASN A 37 4.91 -9.04 -4.52
C ASN A 37 5.69 -8.85 -3.20
N GLY A 38 5.92 -9.92 -2.43
CA GLY A 38 6.70 -9.85 -1.19
C GLY A 38 5.95 -9.27 0.01
N LEU A 39 4.68 -8.86 -0.16
CA LEU A 39 3.82 -8.55 0.97
C LEU A 39 3.41 -9.84 1.69
N THR A 40 3.72 -9.91 2.98
CA THR A 40 3.09 -10.91 3.86
C THR A 40 1.64 -10.50 4.05
N THR A 41 0.71 -11.30 3.55
CA THR A 41 -0.72 -11.13 3.83
C THR A 41 -0.96 -11.54 5.27
N ALA A 42 -1.20 -10.56 6.14
CA ALA A 42 -1.57 -10.80 7.53
C ALA A 42 -3.09 -10.90 7.63
N PHE A 43 -3.59 -12.03 8.15
CA PHE A 43 -4.99 -12.21 8.49
C PHE A 43 -5.14 -12.15 10.00
N ALA A 44 -6.06 -11.32 10.49
CA ALA A 44 -6.49 -11.38 11.89
C ALA A 44 -7.54 -12.49 12.02
N PHE A 45 -7.37 -13.40 12.97
CA PHE A 45 -8.31 -14.47 13.25
C PHE A 45 -8.83 -14.42 14.68
N GLY A 46 -9.98 -15.05 14.93
CA GLY A 46 -10.47 -15.27 16.28
C GLY A 46 -10.99 -14.03 17.02
N TYR A 47 -11.13 -12.87 16.37
CA TYR A 47 -11.64 -11.65 17.02
C TYR A 47 -13.19 -11.59 17.11
N ASN A 48 -13.91 -12.57 16.57
CA ASN A 48 -15.38 -12.55 16.47
C ASN A 48 -16.07 -12.31 17.82
N ASP A 49 -15.60 -12.95 18.90
CA ASP A 49 -16.19 -12.82 20.24
C ASP A 49 -16.03 -11.42 20.83
N LEU A 50 -15.06 -10.63 20.33
CA LEU A 50 -14.81 -9.26 20.78
C LEU A 50 -15.72 -8.25 20.08
N ILE A 51 -16.26 -8.56 18.88
CA ILE A 51 -17.02 -7.61 18.05
C ILE A 51 -18.20 -7.01 18.83
N ALA A 52 -18.92 -7.82 19.61
CA ALA A 52 -20.08 -7.37 20.37
C ALA A 52 -19.72 -6.37 21.49
N ALA A 53 -18.48 -6.41 22.01
CA ALA A 53 -18.00 -5.52 23.06
C ALA A 53 -17.46 -4.18 22.52
N MET A 54 -17.29 -4.04 21.20
CA MET A 54 -16.74 -2.82 20.61
C MET A 54 -17.77 -1.71 20.57
N ASN A 55 -17.45 -0.57 21.18
CA ASN A 55 -18.37 0.57 21.31
C ASN A 55 -18.17 1.65 20.23
N ASN A 56 -17.41 1.32 19.18
CA ASN A 56 -17.22 2.20 18.02
C ASN A 56 -18.35 2.00 16.99
N HIS A 57 -18.26 2.71 15.86
CA HIS A 57 -19.30 2.67 14.82
C HIS A 57 -19.61 1.23 14.39
N TYR A 58 -20.90 0.88 14.33
CA TYR A 58 -21.37 -0.51 14.22
C TYR A 58 -20.80 -1.27 13.01
N LYS A 59 -20.56 -0.59 11.88
CA LYS A 59 -19.98 -1.22 10.68
C LYS A 59 -18.50 -1.55 10.84
N ASP A 60 -17.80 -0.89 11.74
CA ASP A 60 -16.33 -0.93 11.88
C ASP A 60 -15.89 -1.60 13.20
N ARG A 61 -16.82 -2.23 13.92
CA ARG A 61 -16.52 -3.00 15.15
C ARG A 61 -15.56 -4.15 14.91
N HIS A 62 -15.62 -4.76 13.73
CA HIS A 62 -14.71 -5.84 13.35
C HIS A 62 -13.25 -5.35 13.23
N VAL A 63 -13.02 -4.12 12.77
CA VAL A 63 -11.69 -3.51 12.68
C VAL A 63 -11.10 -3.30 14.07
N LEU A 64 -11.87 -2.71 14.99
CA LEU A 64 -11.41 -2.51 16.37
C LEU A 64 -11.19 -3.83 17.09
N ALA A 65 -12.09 -4.81 16.92
CA ALA A 65 -11.94 -6.14 17.49
C ALA A 65 -10.66 -6.86 17.00
N ALA A 66 -10.36 -6.75 15.71
CA ALA A 66 -9.11 -7.27 15.14
C ALA A 66 -7.88 -6.57 15.72
N ALA A 67 -7.91 -5.23 15.82
CA ALA A 67 -6.83 -4.46 16.42
C ALA A 67 -6.57 -4.85 17.90
N VAL A 68 -7.64 -5.03 18.69
CA VAL A 68 -7.54 -5.50 20.08
C VAL A 68 -6.96 -6.92 20.15
N ARG A 69 -7.44 -7.83 19.29
CA ARG A 69 -6.99 -9.22 19.26
C ARG A 69 -5.49 -9.32 18.93
N GLU A 70 -5.04 -8.55 17.95
CA GLU A 70 -3.65 -8.52 17.48
C GLU A 70 -2.75 -7.57 18.29
N ARG A 71 -3.29 -6.93 19.34
CA ARG A 71 -2.57 -5.95 20.19
C ARG A 71 -1.96 -4.79 19.38
N ALA A 72 -2.66 -4.34 18.35
CA ALA A 72 -2.24 -3.20 17.55
C ALA A 72 -2.34 -1.90 18.36
N GLU A 73 -1.30 -1.07 18.30
CA GLU A 73 -1.28 0.23 18.98
C GLU A 73 -2.03 1.32 18.19
N VAL A 74 -2.11 1.16 16.86
CA VAL A 74 -2.65 2.17 15.95
C VAL A 74 -3.56 1.53 14.91
N ILE A 75 -4.71 2.16 14.66
CA ILE A 75 -5.58 1.94 13.50
C ILE A 75 -5.38 3.11 12.53
N VAL A 76 -4.91 2.83 11.32
CA VAL A 76 -4.74 3.86 10.28
C VAL A 76 -5.99 3.89 9.41
N THR A 77 -6.72 5.01 9.40
CA THR A 77 -7.99 5.12 8.66
C THR A 77 -8.39 6.56 8.36
N THR A 78 -9.04 6.78 7.23
CA THR A 78 -9.67 8.07 6.90
C THR A 78 -10.99 8.29 7.65
N ASN A 79 -11.60 7.22 8.19
CA ASN A 79 -12.88 7.27 8.90
C ASN A 79 -12.71 7.51 10.41
N LEU A 80 -11.94 8.52 10.80
CA LEU A 80 -11.63 8.79 12.22
C LEU A 80 -12.88 8.90 13.11
N LYS A 81 -13.97 9.49 12.57
CA LYS A 81 -15.28 9.58 13.26
C LYS A 81 -15.88 8.24 13.68
N HIS A 82 -15.47 7.14 13.05
CA HIS A 82 -15.94 5.79 13.39
C HIS A 82 -15.17 5.16 14.55
N PHE A 83 -14.08 5.79 14.98
CA PHE A 83 -13.18 5.34 16.03
C PHE A 83 -12.96 6.47 17.07
N PRO A 84 -14.01 6.87 17.80
CA PRO A 84 -13.88 7.93 18.80
C PRO A 84 -12.96 7.50 19.95
N ASP A 85 -12.23 8.45 20.54
CA ASP A 85 -11.27 8.20 21.61
C ASP A 85 -11.85 7.41 22.78
N ASP A 86 -13.11 7.66 23.15
CA ASP A 86 -13.79 6.94 24.24
C ASP A 86 -13.95 5.43 23.95
N ALA A 87 -14.08 5.04 22.68
CA ALA A 87 -14.14 3.63 22.29
C ALA A 87 -12.75 2.98 22.21
N LEU A 88 -11.69 3.76 21.98
CA LEU A 88 -10.32 3.26 21.80
C LEU A 88 -9.51 3.23 23.09
N LYS A 89 -9.70 4.23 23.95
CA LYS A 89 -8.94 4.44 25.20
C LYS A 89 -8.91 3.22 26.14
N PRO A 90 -9.99 2.43 26.32
CA PRO A 90 -9.95 1.22 27.14
C PRO A 90 -8.92 0.18 26.66
N TYR A 91 -8.56 0.22 25.37
CA TYR A 91 -7.66 -0.72 24.73
C TYR A 91 -6.28 -0.12 24.44
N GLN A 92 -6.03 1.14 24.82
CA GLN A 92 -4.79 1.87 24.55
C GLN A 92 -4.45 1.97 23.04
N ILE A 93 -5.49 1.98 22.20
CA ILE A 93 -5.35 2.09 20.73
C ILE A 93 -5.55 3.56 20.33
N LYS A 94 -4.88 4.00 19.27
CA LYS A 94 -5.12 5.30 18.63
C LYS A 94 -5.63 5.12 17.20
N ALA A 95 -6.48 6.02 16.73
CA ALA A 95 -6.79 6.13 15.31
C ALA A 95 -5.97 7.28 14.70
N LEU A 96 -5.24 7.01 13.62
CA LEU A 96 -4.47 8.01 12.88
C LEU A 96 -4.95 8.13 11.44
N HIS A 97 -4.93 9.34 10.90
CA HIS A 97 -5.14 9.54 9.47
C HIS A 97 -3.96 8.94 8.69
N PRO A 98 -4.17 8.36 7.49
CA PRO A 98 -3.07 7.81 6.69
C PRO A 98 -1.99 8.83 6.35
N ASP A 99 -2.37 10.09 6.12
CA ASP A 99 -1.41 11.16 5.79
C ASP A 99 -0.46 11.42 6.96
N ASP A 100 -1.00 11.56 8.18
CA ASP A 100 -0.21 11.75 9.40
C ASP A 100 0.70 10.55 9.67
N PHE A 101 0.15 9.33 9.55
CA PHE A 101 0.91 8.11 9.74
C PHE A 101 2.09 8.00 8.76
N LEU A 102 1.86 8.28 7.47
CA LEU A 102 2.91 8.21 6.45
C LEU A 102 3.95 9.33 6.59
N LEU A 103 3.56 10.52 7.06
CA LEU A 103 4.49 11.58 7.40
C LEU A 103 5.43 11.16 8.53
N ASP A 104 4.88 10.56 9.59
CA ASP A 104 5.68 10.03 10.70
C ASP A 104 6.64 8.93 10.21
N GLN A 105 6.18 8.03 9.33
CA GLN A 105 7.06 7.01 8.75
C GLN A 105 8.16 7.60 7.86
N LEU A 106 7.84 8.65 7.09
CA LEU A 106 8.80 9.32 6.24
C LEU A 106 9.89 10.03 7.06
N ASP A 107 9.53 10.65 8.18
CA ASP A 107 10.48 11.28 9.10
C ASP A 107 11.40 10.26 9.79
N LEU A 108 10.87 9.08 10.13
CA LEU A 108 11.64 8.03 10.79
C LEU A 108 12.51 7.22 9.82
N TYR A 109 12.03 7.00 8.59
CA TYR A 109 12.60 6.02 7.66
C TYR A 109 12.70 6.53 6.22
N GLU A 110 13.24 7.74 6.02
CA GLU A 110 13.30 8.43 4.71
C GLU A 110 13.81 7.53 3.56
N GLU A 111 14.96 6.87 3.74
CA GLU A 111 15.55 6.02 2.70
C GLU A 111 14.72 4.77 2.41
N ALA A 112 14.09 4.17 3.45
CA ALA A 112 13.23 3.01 3.25
C ALA A 112 11.94 3.41 2.52
N THR A 113 11.34 4.55 2.89
CA THR A 113 10.18 5.10 2.18
C THR A 113 10.51 5.39 0.72
N LYS A 114 11.67 5.99 0.45
CA LYS A 114 12.16 6.23 -0.92
C LYS A 114 12.31 4.93 -1.71
N ALA A 115 12.93 3.91 -1.12
CA ALA A 115 13.10 2.60 -1.75
C ALA A 115 11.75 1.93 -2.07
N VAL A 116 10.77 2.02 -1.17
CA VAL A 116 9.41 1.51 -1.40
C VAL A 116 8.73 2.24 -2.56
N ILE A 117 8.83 3.58 -2.63
CA ILE A 117 8.25 4.35 -3.74
C ILE A 117 8.87 3.94 -5.08
N LEU A 118 10.20 3.78 -5.14
CA LEU A 118 10.88 3.29 -6.34
C LEU A 118 10.45 1.87 -6.71
N GLY A 119 10.40 0.95 -5.74
CA GLY A 119 9.95 -0.42 -5.96
C GLY A 119 8.49 -0.52 -6.42
N MET A 120 7.61 0.37 -5.93
CA MET A 120 6.24 0.48 -6.42
C MET A 120 6.21 0.92 -7.88
N VAL A 121 7.00 1.93 -8.25
CA VAL A 121 7.12 2.42 -9.63
C VAL A 121 7.64 1.31 -10.56
N ASP A 122 8.69 0.59 -10.15
CA ASP A 122 9.29 -0.49 -10.94
C ASP A 122 8.33 -1.68 -11.15
N ALA A 123 7.35 -1.87 -10.26
CA ALA A 123 6.32 -2.88 -10.40
C ALA A 123 5.25 -2.52 -11.46
N TYR A 124 5.12 -1.25 -11.85
CA TYR A 124 4.21 -0.81 -12.91
C TYR A 124 4.87 -0.97 -14.28
N ILE A 125 4.46 -2.02 -14.99
CA ILE A 125 5.03 -2.37 -16.30
C ILE A 125 4.38 -1.58 -17.45
N ASP A 126 3.08 -1.25 -17.36
CA ASP A 126 2.32 -0.59 -18.42
C ASP A 126 1.04 0.07 -17.85
N PRO A 127 0.86 1.42 -17.93
CA PRO A 127 1.78 2.43 -18.47
C PRO A 127 3.00 2.68 -17.56
N PRO A 128 4.11 3.24 -18.09
CA PRO A 128 5.25 3.62 -17.28
C PRO A 128 4.83 4.64 -16.24
N PHE A 129 5.09 4.33 -14.99
CA PHE A 129 4.82 5.24 -13.88
C PHE A 129 6.11 5.99 -13.52
N THR A 130 5.98 7.23 -13.06
CA THR A 130 7.11 7.96 -12.48
C THR A 130 6.86 8.13 -10.98
N PRO A 131 7.89 8.35 -10.15
CA PRO A 131 7.68 8.69 -8.74
C PRO A 131 6.74 9.89 -8.57
N HIS A 132 6.82 10.89 -9.46
CA HIS A 132 5.91 12.04 -9.44
C HIS A 132 4.47 11.65 -9.76
N SER A 133 4.24 10.82 -10.78
CA SER A 133 2.89 10.31 -11.11
C SER A 133 2.29 9.46 -9.99
N LEU A 134 3.10 8.66 -9.30
CA LEU A 134 2.67 7.92 -8.10
C LEU A 134 2.28 8.86 -6.97
N LEU A 135 3.09 9.89 -6.72
CA LEU A 135 2.82 10.87 -5.69
C LEU A 135 1.66 11.81 -6.06
N ASP A 136 1.35 12.01 -7.33
CA ASP A 136 0.12 12.69 -7.78
C ASP A 136 -1.11 11.85 -7.42
N ALA A 137 -1.09 10.54 -7.74
CA ALA A 137 -2.20 9.63 -7.42
C ALA A 137 -2.40 9.46 -5.90
N LEU A 138 -1.32 9.28 -5.14
CA LEU A 138 -1.39 9.20 -3.67
C LEU A 138 -1.85 10.53 -3.05
N GLY A 139 -1.54 11.66 -3.68
CA GLY A 139 -1.91 12.99 -3.21
C GLY A 139 -3.41 13.23 -3.07
N GLU A 140 -4.26 12.41 -3.70
CA GLU A 140 -5.71 12.46 -3.51
C GLU A 140 -6.15 12.10 -2.07
N GLN A 141 -5.38 11.22 -1.41
CA GLN A 141 -5.70 10.74 -0.06
C GLN A 141 -4.71 11.23 1.00
N VAL A 142 -3.45 11.42 0.60
CA VAL A 142 -2.33 11.76 1.50
C VAL A 142 -1.50 12.93 0.95
N PRO A 143 -2.12 14.12 0.79
CA PRO A 143 -1.51 15.27 0.11
C PRO A 143 -0.23 15.79 0.80
N GLN A 144 -0.16 15.76 2.13
CA GLN A 144 0.99 16.30 2.86
C GLN A 144 2.20 15.38 2.74
N PHE A 145 1.99 14.07 2.90
CA PHE A 145 2.97 13.03 2.62
C PHE A 145 3.46 13.13 1.18
N ALA A 146 2.55 13.23 0.20
CA ALA A 146 2.93 13.35 -1.20
C ALA A 146 3.81 14.58 -1.46
N ALA A 147 3.44 15.75 -0.92
CA ALA A 147 4.23 16.97 -1.06
C ALA A 147 5.63 16.86 -0.44
N LYS A 148 5.76 16.19 0.71
CA LYS A 148 7.04 15.98 1.39
C LYS A 148 7.91 14.94 0.66
N ALA A 149 7.33 13.80 0.28
CA ALA A 149 8.00 12.73 -0.43
C ALA A 149 8.48 13.15 -1.83
N ARG A 150 7.83 14.12 -2.50
CA ARG A 150 8.30 14.68 -3.78
C ARG A 150 9.71 15.26 -3.70
N ARG A 151 10.14 15.74 -2.52
CA ARG A 151 11.48 16.31 -2.32
C ARG A 151 12.59 15.26 -2.43
N LEU A 152 12.24 13.97 -2.29
CA LEU A 152 13.17 12.85 -2.46
C LEU A 152 13.50 12.57 -3.93
N PHE A 153 12.72 13.13 -4.86
CA PHE A 153 12.81 12.88 -6.30
C PHE A 153 12.95 14.20 -7.08
N PRO A 154 14.08 14.90 -7.00
CA PRO A 154 14.29 16.12 -7.77
C PRO A 154 14.15 15.84 -9.28
N SER A 155 13.30 16.60 -9.95
CA SER A 155 13.16 16.56 -11.41
C SER A 155 14.39 17.21 -12.07
N GLY A 156 15.48 16.46 -12.20
CA GLY A 156 16.64 16.92 -12.96
C GLY A 156 17.97 16.33 -12.52
N SER A 157 18.48 15.40 -13.31
CA SER A 157 19.88 15.47 -13.73
C SER A 157 19.88 15.99 -15.17
N PRO A 158 20.62 17.06 -15.50
CA PRO A 158 20.85 17.44 -16.90
C PRO A 158 21.68 16.40 -17.67
N PHE A 159 22.20 15.37 -17.02
CA PHE A 159 22.81 14.22 -17.67
C PHE A 159 21.82 13.06 -17.66
N GLY A 160 21.13 12.89 -18.79
CA GLY A 160 20.21 11.80 -19.06
C GLY A 160 20.92 10.45 -19.09
N LEU A 161 21.09 9.84 -17.92
CA LEU A 161 21.31 8.41 -17.78
C LEU A 161 20.22 7.89 -16.86
N GLY A 162 19.30 7.13 -17.47
CA GLY A 162 18.37 6.30 -16.74
C GLY A 162 19.14 5.48 -15.73
N VAL A 163 18.91 5.80 -14.47
CA VAL A 163 19.46 5.06 -13.34
C VAL A 163 18.71 3.73 -13.30
N LEU A 164 19.22 2.76 -14.07
CA LEU A 164 19.18 1.35 -13.71
C LEU A 164 19.94 1.26 -12.38
N LEU A 165 19.25 1.16 -11.25
CA LEU A 165 19.88 0.63 -10.05
C LEU A 165 19.71 -0.88 -10.09
N PRO A 166 20.77 -1.65 -10.39
CA PRO A 166 20.80 -3.05 -10.02
C PRO A 166 21.02 -3.12 -8.50
N PHE A 167 19.97 -3.48 -7.76
CA PHE A 167 20.14 -4.05 -6.42
C PHE A 167 20.72 -5.46 -6.61
N ASP A 168 22.04 -5.60 -6.58
CA ASP A 168 22.70 -6.89 -6.42
C ASP A 168 23.22 -7.00 -4.98
N GLN A 169 22.62 -7.97 -4.27
CA GLN A 169 23.06 -8.76 -3.10
C GLN A 169 23.89 -8.06 -2.00
#